data_AF-A0ABD0LBJ8-F1
#
_entry.id   AF-A0ABD0LBJ8-F1
#
_cell.length_a   1.000
_cell.length_b   1.000
_cell.length_c   1.000
_cell.angle_alpha   90.00
_cell.angle_beta   90.00
_cell.angle_gamma   90.00
#
_symmetry.space_group_name_H-M   'P 1'
#
loop_
_entity.id
_entity.type
_entity.pdbx_description
1 polymer ?
#
loop_
_entity_poly.entity_id
_entity_poly.type
_entity_poly.pdbx_seq_one_letter_code
_entity_poly.pdbx_strand_id
1 'polypeptide(L)'
;MKSTPIKVMEETAAIHPLDKRRDAKIMGQTEKYKCLPNHPMRQRMNGITNNRFKHSSFIHDSKSLAKEHQDSIPSSTLPLDPSDLQQPLTEDHFILRSTHQFHTSPHGTLMMTQPNLP
;
A
#
# COMPACT_ATOMS: atom_id res chain seq x y z
N MET A 1 33.32 -16.33 17.18
CA MET A 1 32.91 -15.30 16.19
C MET A 1 32.00 -14.30 16.87
N LYS A 2 32.13 -13.00 16.57
CA LYS A 2 31.19 -11.97 17.03
C LYS A 2 30.15 -11.74 15.92
N SER A 3 28.88 -11.62 16.30
CA SER A 3 27.80 -11.29 15.36
C SER A 3 27.75 -9.79 15.11
N THR A 4 27.31 -9.40 13.92
CA THR A 4 27.03 -8.00 13.59
C THR A 4 25.78 -7.52 14.34
N PRO A 5 25.81 -6.36 15.02
CA PRO A 5 24.62 -5.79 15.64
C PRO A 5 23.51 -5.53 14.61
N ILE A 6 22.26 -5.81 14.97
CA ILE A 6 21.10 -5.70 14.07
C ILE A 6 20.97 -4.32 13.42
N LYS A 7 21.22 -3.25 14.18
CA LYS A 7 21.12 -1.86 13.69
C LYS A 7 22.08 -1.59 12.54
N VAL A 8 23.33 -2.06 12.66
CA VAL A 8 24.35 -1.91 11.61
C VAL A 8 23.93 -2.67 10.35
N MET A 9 23.34 -3.86 10.51
CA MET A 9 22.82 -4.62 9.38
C MET A 9 21.62 -3.94 8.72
N GLU A 10 20.67 -3.42 9.51
CA GLU A 10 19.52 -2.66 9.01
C GLU A 10 19.95 -1.41 8.24
N GLU A 11 20.93 -0.65 8.77
CA GLU A 11 21.51 0.52 8.11
C GLU A 11 22.24 0.14 6.82
N THR A 12 23.09 -0.88 6.86
CA THR A 12 23.87 -1.33 5.68
C THR A 12 22.97 -1.84 4.57
N ALA A 13 21.87 -2.53 4.92
CA ALA A 13 20.90 -3.02 3.95
C ALA A 13 19.84 -1.98 3.55
N ALA A 14 19.90 -0.75 4.10
CA ALA A 14 18.88 0.29 3.94
C ALA A 14 17.45 -0.19 4.28
N ILE A 15 17.32 -1.07 5.29
CA ILE A 15 16.04 -1.62 5.75
C ILE A 15 15.57 -0.84 6.97
N HIS A 16 14.28 -0.49 7.00
CA HIS A 16 13.70 0.15 8.19
C HIS A 16 13.78 -0.75 9.43
N PRO A 17 13.84 -0.16 10.64
CA PRO A 17 13.80 -0.92 11.88
C PRO A 17 12.61 -1.88 11.94
N LEU A 18 12.80 -3.03 12.60
CA LEU A 18 11.76 -4.07 12.70
C LEU A 18 10.40 -3.56 13.18
N ASP A 19 10.38 -2.65 14.16
CA ASP A 19 9.13 -2.14 14.73
C ASP A 19 8.35 -1.30 13.71
N LYS A 20 9.03 -0.41 12.98
CA LYS A 20 8.39 0.35 11.90
C LYS A 20 7.82 -0.54 10.80
N ARG A 21 8.48 -1.65 10.48
CA ARG A 21 7.97 -2.65 9.53
C ARG A 21 6.73 -3.37 10.06
N ARG A 22 6.67 -3.67 11.36
CA ARG A 22 5.49 -4.26 12.00
C ARG A 22 4.31 -3.30 11.95
N ASP A 23 4.53 -2.04 12.28
CA ASP A 23 3.50 -1.00 12.25
C ASP A 23 2.93 -0.82 10.84
N ALA A 24 3.81 -0.67 9.84
CA ALA A 24 3.41 -0.57 8.44
C ALA A 24 2.60 -1.79 7.97
N LYS A 25 2.98 -3.00 8.41
CA LYS A 25 2.25 -4.23 8.11
C LYS A 25 0.85 -4.24 8.75
N ILE A 26 0.74 -3.78 10.00
CA ILE A 26 -0.56 -3.68 10.70
C ILE A 26 -1.45 -2.67 9.99
N MET A 27 -0.91 -1.51 9.62
CA MET A 27 -1.66 -0.48 8.88
C MET A 27 -2.15 -1.01 7.52
N GLY A 28 -1.27 -1.62 6.73
CA GLY A 28 -1.65 -2.18 5.42
C GLY A 28 -2.71 -3.27 5.53
N GLN A 29 -2.62 -4.16 6.53
CA GLN A 29 -3.64 -5.18 6.75
C GLN A 29 -4.96 -4.60 7.24
N THR A 30 -4.90 -3.60 8.11
CA THR A 30 -6.09 -2.89 8.61
C THR A 30 -6.86 -2.25 7.46
N GLU A 31 -6.14 -1.55 6.59
CA GLU A 31 -6.71 -0.90 5.41
C GLU A 31 -7.32 -1.93 4.46
N LYS A 32 -6.59 -3.01 4.17
CA LYS A 32 -7.11 -4.13 3.39
C LYS A 32 -8.45 -4.65 3.94
N TYR A 33 -8.57 -4.84 5.26
CA TYR A 33 -9.82 -5.36 5.84
C TYR A 33 -10.95 -4.33 5.86
N LYS A 34 -10.66 -3.03 5.97
CA LYS A 34 -11.67 -1.98 5.85
C LYS A 34 -12.29 -1.97 4.46
N CYS A 35 -11.46 -2.14 3.43
CA CYS A 35 -11.92 -2.08 2.05
C CYS A 35 -12.61 -3.36 1.56
N LEU A 36 -12.55 -4.47 2.30
CA LEU A 36 -13.21 -5.73 1.93
C LEU A 36 -14.54 -5.90 2.69
N PRO A 37 -15.70 -5.53 2.09
CA PRO A 37 -16.96 -5.48 2.81
C PRO A 37 -17.44 -6.83 3.36
N ASN A 38 -17.12 -7.92 2.64
CA ASN A 38 -17.55 -9.29 2.97
C ASN A 38 -16.50 -10.09 3.76
N HIS A 39 -15.39 -9.46 4.17
CA HIS A 39 -14.31 -10.16 4.86
C HIS A 39 -14.62 -10.26 6.37
N PRO A 40 -14.46 -11.45 7.01
CA PRO A 40 -14.81 -11.63 8.43
C PRO A 40 -14.03 -10.71 9.37
N MET A 41 -12.81 -10.32 9.00
CA MET A 41 -12.04 -9.35 9.80
C MET A 41 -12.69 -7.97 9.85
N ARG A 42 -13.45 -7.53 8.84
CA ARG A 42 -14.08 -6.20 8.87
C ARG A 42 -15.02 -6.05 10.06
N GLN A 43 -15.83 -7.08 10.32
CA GLN A 43 -16.70 -7.10 11.50
C GLN A 43 -15.88 -7.14 12.80
N ARG A 44 -14.80 -7.94 12.84
CA ARG A 44 -13.91 -8.03 14.01
C ARG A 44 -13.17 -6.72 14.31
N MET A 45 -12.81 -5.94 13.29
CA MET A 45 -12.21 -4.61 13.43
C MET A 45 -13.13 -3.61 14.13
N ASN A 46 -14.43 -3.68 13.81
CA ASN A 46 -15.46 -2.83 14.41
C ASN A 46 -15.91 -3.31 15.79
N GLY A 47 -15.61 -4.55 16.15
CA GLY A 47 -15.97 -5.13 17.44
C GLY A 47 -15.23 -4.49 18.63
N ILE A 48 -15.79 -4.72 19.81
CA ILE A 48 -15.13 -4.40 21.08
C ILE A 48 -14.03 -5.45 21.31
N THR A 49 -12.83 -4.97 21.64
CA THR A 49 -11.72 -5.85 22.01
C THR A 49 -12.00 -6.44 23.38
N ASN A 50 -12.35 -7.72 23.44
CA ASN A 50 -12.51 -8.46 24.71
C ASN A 50 -11.14 -8.65 25.36
N ASN A 51 -10.65 -7.61 26.02
CA ASN A 51 -9.29 -7.51 26.55
C ASN A 51 -9.15 -8.20 27.92
N ARG A 52 -9.56 -9.47 28.04
CA ARG A 52 -9.53 -10.16 29.33
C ARG A 52 -8.11 -10.47 29.83
N PHE A 53 -7.07 -10.54 28.97
CA PHE A 53 -5.73 -10.95 29.46
C PHE A 53 -4.47 -10.59 28.61
N LYS A 54 -4.51 -9.69 27.60
CA LYS A 54 -3.28 -9.30 26.87
C LYS A 54 -3.16 -7.79 26.67
N HIS A 55 -1.96 -7.25 26.92
CA HIS A 55 -1.61 -5.83 26.79
C HIS A 55 -1.64 -5.29 25.34
N SER A 56 -1.59 -6.17 24.33
CA SER A 56 -1.72 -5.79 22.92
C SER A 56 -2.47 -6.85 22.11
N SER A 57 -3.23 -6.39 21.12
CA SER A 57 -3.91 -7.22 20.12
C SER A 57 -3.87 -6.48 18.79
N PHE A 58 -3.99 -7.21 17.68
CA PHE A 58 -4.02 -6.58 16.34
C PHE A 58 -5.03 -5.43 16.25
N ILE A 59 -6.22 -5.60 16.84
CA ILE A 59 -7.26 -4.57 16.85
C ILE A 59 -6.85 -3.37 17.71
N HIS A 60 -6.22 -3.61 18.86
CA HIS A 60 -5.70 -2.54 19.71
C HIS A 60 -4.60 -1.75 19.00
N ASP A 61 -3.61 -2.44 18.44
CA ASP A 61 -2.44 -1.82 17.81
C ASP A 61 -2.85 -1.08 16.55
N SER A 62 -3.77 -1.63 15.75
CA SER A 62 -4.34 -0.94 14.59
C SER A 62 -5.08 0.35 14.95
N LYS A 63 -5.82 0.37 16.08
CA LYS A 63 -6.54 1.56 16.55
C LYS A 63 -5.56 2.61 17.09
N SER A 64 -4.54 2.19 17.83
CA SER A 64 -3.49 3.07 18.32
C SER A 64 -2.70 3.70 17.17
N LEU A 65 -2.26 2.91 16.19
CA LEU A 65 -1.57 3.40 14.99
C LEU A 65 -2.44 4.32 14.14
N ALA A 66 -3.74 4.00 13.99
CA ALA A 66 -4.67 4.87 13.27
C ALA A 66 -4.84 6.23 13.96
N LYS A 67 -4.78 6.27 15.30
CA LYS A 67 -4.83 7.52 16.07
C LYS A 67 -3.53 8.31 15.95
N GLU A 68 -2.37 7.63 16.02
CA GLU A 68 -1.06 8.27 15.86
C GLU A 68 -0.90 8.94 14.50
N HIS A 69 -1.47 8.34 13.44
CA HIS A 69 -1.35 8.82 12.07
C HIS A 69 -2.65 9.42 11.52
N GLN A 70 -3.54 9.90 12.40
CA GLN A 70 -4.87 10.38 12.03
C GLN A 70 -4.82 11.51 10.98
N ASP A 71 -3.81 12.38 11.05
CA ASP A 71 -3.66 13.52 10.13
C ASP A 71 -3.17 13.11 8.72
N SER A 72 -2.57 11.92 8.59
CA SER A 72 -1.99 11.43 7.34
C SER A 72 -2.85 10.36 6.64
N ILE A 73 -3.84 9.80 7.34
CA ILE A 73 -4.71 8.75 6.81
C ILE A 73 -5.99 9.39 6.25
N PRO A 74 -6.43 9.01 5.04
CA PRO A 74 -7.68 9.53 4.48
C PRO A 74 -8.88 9.14 5.35
N SER A 75 -9.77 10.10 5.60
CA SER A 75 -10.95 9.93 6.45
C SER A 75 -11.97 8.90 5.94
N SER A 76 -11.93 8.57 4.65
CA SER A 76 -12.87 7.64 4.02
C SER A 76 -12.13 6.67 3.10
N THR A 77 -12.41 5.39 3.30
CA THR A 77 -11.83 4.27 2.53
C THR A 77 -12.89 3.75 1.56
N LEU A 78 -12.61 3.78 0.25
CA LEU A 78 -13.53 3.24 -0.75
C LEU A 78 -13.50 1.69 -0.70
N PRO A 79 -14.66 1.01 -0.75
CA PRO A 79 -14.70 -0.44 -0.86
C PRO A 79 -13.94 -0.90 -2.11
N LEU A 80 -13.13 -1.94 -1.98
CA LEU A 80 -12.51 -2.62 -3.10
C LEU A 80 -13.58 -3.49 -3.77
N ASP A 81 -13.69 -3.41 -5.10
CA ASP A 81 -14.52 -4.33 -5.86
C ASP A 81 -13.85 -5.72 -5.83
N PRO A 82 -14.56 -6.80 -5.46
CA PRO A 82 -14.00 -8.14 -5.50
C PRO A 82 -13.46 -8.54 -6.90
N SER A 83 -13.93 -7.90 -7.97
CA SER A 83 -13.47 -8.11 -9.34
C SER A 83 -12.02 -7.66 -9.57
N ASP A 84 -11.55 -6.66 -8.80
CA ASP A 84 -10.18 -6.15 -8.89
C ASP A 84 -9.15 -7.13 -8.30
N LEU A 85 -9.60 -8.04 -7.43
CA LEU A 85 -8.74 -9.05 -6.79
C LEU A 85 -8.50 -10.29 -7.66
N GLN A 86 -9.28 -10.44 -8.73
CA GLN A 86 -9.21 -11.58 -9.65
C GLN A 86 -8.29 -11.34 -10.83
N GLN A 87 -7.69 -10.15 -10.96
CA GLN A 87 -6.72 -9.93 -12.01
C GLN A 87 -5.47 -10.77 -11.72
N PRO A 88 -5.06 -11.70 -12.62
CA PRO A 88 -3.73 -12.27 -12.54
C PRO A 88 -2.76 -11.09 -12.53
N LEU A 89 -1.69 -11.17 -11.73
CA LEU A 89 -0.60 -10.20 -11.76
C LEU A 89 0.01 -10.26 -13.16
N THR A 90 -0.55 -9.52 -14.11
CA THR A 90 0.01 -9.37 -15.43
C THR A 90 1.22 -8.48 -15.27
N GLU A 91 2.38 -9.02 -15.62
CA GLU A 91 3.71 -8.41 -15.55
C GLU A 91 3.85 -7.06 -16.30
N ASP A 92 2.77 -6.51 -16.85
CA ASP A 92 2.77 -5.38 -17.78
C ASP A 92 2.34 -4.03 -17.14
N HIS A 93 2.21 -3.93 -15.81
CA HIS A 93 1.75 -2.69 -15.15
C HIS A 93 2.86 -1.97 -14.37
N PHE A 94 4.03 -1.81 -14.99
CA PHE A 94 5.00 -0.75 -14.66
C PHE A 94 5.05 0.36 -15.72
N ILE A 95 4.01 0.50 -16.54
CA ILE A 95 3.87 1.71 -17.35
C ILE A 95 3.32 2.80 -16.44
N LEU A 96 4.25 3.61 -15.88
CA LEU A 96 3.92 4.96 -15.42
C LEU A 96 3.01 5.57 -16.46
N ARG A 97 1.78 5.91 -16.06
CA ARG A 97 0.81 6.61 -16.90
C ARG A 97 1.31 8.04 -17.11
N SER A 98 2.38 8.17 -17.89
CA SER A 98 2.85 9.41 -18.48
C SER A 98 1.79 9.79 -19.50
N THR A 99 1.09 10.89 -19.24
CA THR A 99 0.13 11.47 -20.19
C THR A 99 0.90 12.12 -21.33
N HIS A 100 1.49 11.31 -22.21
CA HIS A 100 1.84 11.73 -23.55
C HIS A 100 1.13 10.79 -24.52
N GLN A 101 0.03 11.30 -25.08
CA GLN A 101 -0.76 10.59 -26.07
C GLN A 101 0.00 10.54 -27.40
N PHE A 102 0.68 9.44 -27.67
CA PHE A 102 1.18 9.15 -29.02
C PHE A 102 0.14 8.30 -29.75
N HIS A 103 -0.52 8.92 -30.73
CA HIS A 103 -1.42 8.27 -31.66
C HIS A 103 -0.57 7.69 -32.79
N THR A 104 -0.44 6.37 -32.85
CA THR A 104 0.27 5.68 -33.93
C THR A 104 -0.68 5.47 -35.11
N SER A 105 -0.49 6.24 -36.17
CA SER A 105 -1.10 6.01 -37.48
C SER A 105 -0.47 4.78 -38.15
N PRO A 106 -1.22 3.89 -38.82
CA PRO A 106 -0.78 2.54 -39.18
C PRO A 106 0.12 2.46 -40.44
N HIS A 107 0.66 3.57 -40.94
CA HIS A 107 1.61 3.52 -42.04
C HIS A 107 2.94 4.16 -41.64
N GLY A 108 3.96 3.31 -41.49
CA GLY A 108 5.33 3.69 -41.19
C GLY A 108 5.90 4.60 -42.27
N THR A 109 5.93 5.90 -42.00
CA THR A 109 6.89 6.87 -42.54
C THR A 109 6.94 8.04 -41.57
N LEU A 110 8.06 8.17 -40.87
CA LEU A 110 8.29 9.19 -39.84
C LEU A 110 8.69 10.49 -40.54
N MET A 111 7.72 11.35 -40.84
CA MET A 111 7.97 12.71 -41.33
C MET A 111 8.18 13.62 -40.11
N MET A 112 9.41 14.09 -39.92
CA MET A 112 9.73 15.16 -38.97
C MET A 112 9.26 16.49 -39.55
N THR A 113 8.12 17.00 -39.12
CA THR A 113 7.70 18.38 -39.44
C THR A 113 8.20 19.33 -38.34
N GLN A 114 9.07 20.27 -38.71
CA GLN A 114 9.54 21.33 -37.82
C GLN A 114 8.38 22.28 -37.41
N PRO A 115 8.40 22.82 -36.18
CA PRO A 115 7.42 23.81 -35.75
C PRO A 115 7.77 25.20 -36.32
N ASN A 116 6.87 25.76 -37.12
CA ASN A 116 6.83 27.18 -37.44
C ASN A 116 6.31 27.94 -36.20
N LEU A 117 7.13 28.84 -35.64
CA LEU A 117 6.65 29.95 -34.82
C LEU A 117 6.38 31.16 -35.72
N PRO A 118 5.44 32.05 -35.35
CA PRO A 118 5.13 33.26 -36.12
C PRO A 118 6.28 34.26 -36.15
#